data_AF-A0A7W1FLV8-F1
#
_entry.id   AF-A0A7W1FLV8-F1
#
_cell.length_a   1.000
_cell.length_b   1.000
_cell.length_c   1.000
_cell.angle_alpha   90.00
_cell.angle_beta   90.00
_cell.angle_gamma   90.00
#
_symmetry.space_group_name_H-M   'P 1'
#
loop_
_entity.id
_entity.type
_entity.pdbx_description
1 polymer ?
#
loop_
_entity_poly.entity_id
_entity_poly.type
_entity_poly.pdbx_seq_one_letter_code
_entity_poly.pdbx_strand_id
1 'polypeptide(L)'
;MHLVLLRSPTTREADLQRQLDFALVQLRIVLRLTEGQRLVFTETDRRSIAEHAKAVGWKAARALLIVAAIGTVRGWFRRLIANPVKTRERPKKPGRPPISGRIRKLVAKMAIDNPTW
;
A
#
# COMPACT_ATOMS: atom_id res chain seq x y z
N MET A 1 19.63 8.69 -44.08
CA MET A 1 18.50 8.87 -43.14
C MET A 1 17.69 7.58 -43.13
N HIS A 2 17.84 6.73 -42.11
CA HIS A 2 17.03 5.52 -41.98
C HIS A 2 15.72 5.86 -41.29
N LEU A 3 14.62 5.82 -42.05
CA LEU A 3 13.26 5.80 -41.52
C LEU A 3 13.08 4.46 -40.78
N VAL A 4 13.25 4.46 -39.46
CA VAL A 4 12.76 3.38 -38.61
C VAL A 4 11.24 3.44 -38.68
N LEU A 5 10.65 2.56 -39.47
CA LEU A 5 9.22 2.32 -39.44
C LEU A 5 8.85 1.93 -38.01
N LEU A 6 8.26 2.87 -37.26
CA LEU A 6 7.66 2.62 -35.95
C LEU A 6 6.45 1.70 -36.16
N ARG A 7 6.72 0.41 -36.31
CA ARG A 7 5.70 -0.63 -36.22
C ARG A 7 5.12 -0.53 -34.82
N SER A 8 3.80 -0.44 -34.71
CA SER A 8 3.12 -0.47 -33.41
C SER A 8 3.53 -1.73 -32.66
N PRO A 9 3.88 -1.62 -31.37
CA PRO A 9 4.38 -2.76 -30.61
C PRO A 9 3.34 -3.87 -30.63
N THR A 10 3.80 -5.09 -30.88
CA THR A 10 2.97 -6.29 -30.76
C THR A 10 2.46 -6.41 -29.32
N THR A 11 1.32 -7.09 -29.12
CA THR A 11 0.76 -7.31 -27.78
C THR A 11 1.78 -7.95 -26.83
N ARG A 12 2.61 -8.87 -27.35
CA ARG A 12 3.67 -9.54 -26.60
C ARG A 12 4.77 -8.59 -26.16
N GLU A 13 5.22 -7.68 -27.02
CA GLU A 13 6.23 -6.67 -26.67
C GLU A 13 5.71 -5.73 -25.59
N ALA A 14 4.45 -5.30 -25.69
CA ALA A 14 3.82 -4.47 -24.67
C ALA A 14 3.71 -5.19 -23.31
N ASP A 15 3.40 -6.48 -23.30
CA ASP A 15 3.37 -7.30 -22.08
C ASP A 15 4.75 -7.46 -21.45
N LEU A 16 5.77 -7.74 -22.26
CA LEU A 16 7.15 -7.85 -21.79
C LEU A 16 7.66 -6.52 -21.24
N GLN A 17 7.33 -5.41 -21.89
CA GLN A 17 7.70 -4.08 -21.40
C GLN A 17 7.10 -3.81 -20.03
N ARG A 18 5.81 -4.12 -19.83
CA ARG A 18 5.17 -3.96 -18.50
C ARG A 18 5.85 -4.82 -17.43
N GLN A 19 6.24 -6.05 -17.77
CA GLN A 19 6.95 -6.94 -16.83
C GLN A 19 8.33 -6.41 -16.49
N LEU A 20 9.05 -5.87 -17.47
CA LEU A 20 10.34 -5.22 -17.29
C LEU A 20 10.22 -4.00 -16.37
N ASP A 21 9.28 -3.10 -16.66
CA ASP A 21 9.04 -1.91 -15.84
C ASP A 21 8.69 -2.31 -14.40
N PHE A 22 7.88 -3.35 -14.23
CA PHE A 22 7.54 -3.87 -12.92
C PHE A 22 8.75 -4.44 -12.16
N ALA A 23 9.63 -5.17 -12.86
CA ALA A 23 10.87 -5.66 -12.28
C ALA A 23 11.81 -4.52 -11.87
N LEU A 24 11.96 -3.49 -12.71
CA LEU A 24 12.81 -2.32 -12.44
C LEU A 24 12.33 -1.52 -11.23
N VAL A 25 11.01 -1.31 -11.08
CA VAL A 25 10.43 -0.65 -9.90
C VAL A 25 10.75 -1.41 -8.62
N GLN A 26 10.65 -2.74 -8.65
CA GLN A 26 10.99 -3.57 -7.49
C GLN A 26 12.48 -3.54 -7.19
N LEU A 27 13.33 -3.63 -8.21
CA LEU A 27 14.78 -3.57 -8.06
C LEU A 27 15.22 -2.25 -7.43
N ARG A 28 14.72 -1.11 -7.91
CA ARG A 28 14.99 0.22 -7.32
C ARG A 28 14.71 0.24 -5.81
N ILE A 29 13.66 -0.44 -5.37
CA ILE A 29 13.27 -0.49 -3.96
C ILE A 29 14.20 -1.40 -3.17
N VAL A 30 14.53 -2.57 -3.71
CA VAL A 30 15.47 -3.53 -3.11
C VAL A 30 16.86 -2.93 -2.98
N LEU A 31 17.34 -2.17 -3.99
CA LEU A 31 18.67 -1.54 -3.96
C LEU A 31 18.83 -0.47 -2.87
N ARG A 32 17.73 -0.02 -2.24
CA ARG A 32 17.81 0.86 -1.07
C ARG A 32 18.04 0.09 0.24
N LEU A 33 18.00 -1.25 0.21
CA LEU A 33 18.36 -2.07 1.36
C LEU A 33 19.88 -2.05 1.55
N THR A 34 20.31 -1.64 2.72
CA THR A 34 21.66 -1.86 3.24
C THR A 34 21.63 -3.00 4.26
N GLU A 35 22.78 -3.66 4.46
CA GLU A 35 22.89 -4.77 5.39
C GLU A 35 22.41 -4.38 6.80
N GLY A 36 21.59 -5.24 7.41
CA GLY A 36 21.02 -5.02 8.74
C GLY A 36 19.84 -4.04 8.81
N GLN A 37 19.44 -3.39 7.70
CA GLN A 37 18.30 -2.48 7.70
C GLN A 37 17.00 -3.11 7.18
N ARG A 38 15.89 -2.72 7.81
CA ARG A 38 14.54 -3.13 7.38
C ARG A 38 14.10 -2.27 6.19
N LEU A 39 13.56 -2.91 5.15
CA LEU A 39 12.97 -2.20 4.01
C LEU A 39 11.77 -1.34 4.47
N VAL A 40 11.89 -0.02 4.32
CA VAL A 40 10.81 0.93 4.54
C VAL A 40 10.25 1.38 3.20
N PHE A 41 8.98 1.09 2.95
CA PHE A 41 8.27 1.59 1.77
C PHE A 41 7.70 2.97 2.05
N THR A 42 8.07 3.94 1.23
CA THR A 42 7.39 5.25 1.15
C THR A 42 6.02 5.10 0.49
N GLU A 43 5.17 6.11 0.58
CA GLU A 43 3.87 6.08 -0.11
C GLU A 43 4.03 6.05 -1.64
N THR A 44 5.07 6.72 -2.17
CA THR A 44 5.37 6.71 -3.61
C THR A 44 5.81 5.32 -4.08
N ASP A 45 6.57 4.59 -3.28
CA ASP A 45 6.93 3.19 -3.57
C ASP A 45 5.69 2.30 -3.65
N ARG A 46 4.81 2.42 -2.65
CA ARG A 46 3.58 1.62 -2.56
C ARG A 46 2.65 1.88 -3.74
N ARG A 47 2.52 3.15 -4.15
CA ARG A 47 1.75 3.55 -5.33
C ARG A 47 2.38 2.98 -6.60
N SER A 48 3.68 3.18 -6.79
CA SER A 48 4.42 2.72 -7.98
C SER A 48 4.33 1.20 -8.15
N ILE A 49 4.57 0.41 -7.09
CA ILE A 49 4.39 -1.06 -7.13
C ILE A 49 2.96 -1.43 -7.49
N ALA A 50 1.97 -0.79 -6.87
CA ALA A 50 0.56 -1.12 -7.08
C ALA A 50 0.08 -0.81 -8.50
N GLU A 51 0.54 0.29 -9.10
CA GLU A 51 0.23 0.66 -10.49
C GLU A 51 0.83 -0.35 -11.47
N HIS A 52 2.11 -0.66 -11.33
CA HIS A 52 2.81 -1.59 -12.22
C HIS A 52 2.28 -3.03 -12.07
N ALA A 53 1.96 -3.46 -10.83
CA ALA A 53 1.31 -4.75 -10.59
C ALA A 53 -0.08 -4.84 -11.24
N LYS A 54 -0.84 -3.74 -11.27
CA LYS A 54 -2.13 -3.70 -11.97
C LYS A 54 -1.94 -3.71 -13.49
N ALA A 55 -0.94 -3.01 -14.01
CA ALA A 55 -0.61 -2.95 -15.43
C ALA A 55 -0.20 -4.32 -16.00
N VAL A 56 0.69 -5.04 -15.29
CA VAL A 56 1.09 -6.43 -15.66
C VAL A 56 -0.04 -7.44 -15.45
N GLY A 57 -1.03 -7.11 -14.62
CA GLY A 57 -2.16 -7.96 -14.27
C GLY A 57 -1.88 -8.83 -13.05
N TRP A 58 -2.90 -9.00 -12.19
CA TRP A 58 -2.73 -9.58 -10.86
C TRP A 58 -2.21 -11.02 -10.82
N LYS A 59 -2.47 -11.82 -11.85
CA LYS A 59 -1.98 -13.21 -11.94
C LYS A 59 -0.47 -13.23 -12.19
N ALA A 60 -0.01 -12.47 -13.18
CA ALA A 60 1.41 -12.36 -13.51
C ALA A 60 2.18 -11.60 -12.40
N ALA A 61 1.61 -10.52 -11.87
CA ALA A 61 2.20 -9.79 -10.75
C ALA A 61 2.43 -10.67 -9.51
N ARG A 62 1.55 -11.64 -9.22
CA ARG A 62 1.75 -12.59 -8.11
C ARG A 62 3.02 -13.41 -8.29
N ALA A 63 3.35 -13.81 -9.52
CA ALA A 63 4.54 -14.61 -9.81
C ALA A 63 5.83 -13.76 -9.80
N LEU A 64 5.73 -12.47 -10.13
CA LEU A 64 6.86 -11.56 -10.28
C LEU A 64 7.16 -10.71 -9.02
N LEU A 65 6.30 -10.74 -8.01
CA LEU A 65 6.48 -9.95 -6.78
C LEU A 65 7.59 -10.53 -5.89
N ILE A 66 8.54 -9.67 -5.52
CA ILE A 66 9.67 -9.98 -4.65
C ILE A 66 9.59 -9.17 -3.36
N VAL A 67 9.19 -7.89 -3.46
CA VAL A 67 9.31 -6.93 -2.33
C VAL A 67 8.18 -7.01 -1.31
N ALA A 68 7.01 -7.52 -1.71
CA ALA A 68 5.83 -7.60 -0.83
C ALA A 68 4.84 -8.67 -1.29
N ALA A 69 4.06 -9.20 -0.35
CA ALA A 69 2.98 -10.13 -0.66
C ALA A 69 1.90 -9.47 -1.55
N ILE A 70 1.35 -10.22 -2.50
CA ILE A 70 0.30 -9.74 -3.43
C ILE A 70 -0.93 -9.17 -2.70
N GLY A 71 -1.32 -9.75 -1.56
CA GLY A 71 -2.43 -9.25 -0.74
C GLY A 71 -2.17 -7.83 -0.21
N THR A 72 -0.94 -7.56 0.18
CA THR A 72 -0.47 -6.25 0.65
C THR A 72 -0.49 -5.22 -0.47
N VAL A 73 0.04 -5.58 -1.65
CA VAL A 73 0.05 -4.70 -2.84
C VAL A 73 -1.36 -4.37 -3.31
N ARG A 74 -2.28 -5.34 -3.33
CA ARG A 74 -3.71 -5.10 -3.60
C ARG A 74 -4.35 -4.21 -2.53
N GLY A 75 -3.89 -4.31 -1.28
CA GLY A 75 -4.25 -3.40 -0.21
C GLY A 75 -3.83 -1.96 -0.51
N TRP A 76 -2.59 -1.75 -0.96
CA TRP A 76 -2.09 -0.44 -1.38
C TRP A 76 -2.86 0.09 -2.59
N PHE A 77 -3.10 -0.72 -3.61
CA PHE A 77 -3.88 -0.34 -4.79
C PHE A 77 -5.26 0.19 -4.41
N ARG A 78 -5.99 -0.56 -3.58
CA ARG A 78 -7.32 -0.15 -3.11
C ARG A 78 -7.28 1.16 -2.34
N ARG A 79 -6.24 1.37 -1.55
CA ARG A 79 -6.10 2.52 -0.65
C ARG A 79 -5.63 3.79 -1.35
N LEU A 80 -4.65 3.68 -2.25
CA LEU A 80 -3.89 4.81 -2.79
C LEU A 80 -4.31 5.22 -4.20
N ILE A 81 -4.96 4.31 -4.95
CA ILE A 81 -5.29 4.50 -6.37
C ILE A 81 -6.80 4.38 -6.57
N ALA A 82 -7.42 3.27 -6.16
CA ALA A 82 -8.85 3.05 -6.43
C ALA A 82 -9.79 3.82 -5.49
N ASN A 83 -9.38 4.11 -4.24
CA ASN A 83 -10.19 4.86 -3.27
C ASN A 83 -9.31 5.79 -2.39
N PRO A 84 -8.67 6.82 -2.96
CA PRO A 84 -7.75 7.68 -2.22
C PRO A 84 -8.40 8.40 -1.03
N VAL A 85 -9.69 8.77 -1.16
CA VAL A 85 -10.42 9.56 -0.15
C VAL A 85 -10.82 8.71 1.08
N LYS A 86 -11.41 7.52 0.86
CA LYS A 86 -11.98 6.67 1.93
C LYS A 86 -10.94 6.06 2.89
N THR A 87 -9.66 6.08 2.54
CA THR A 87 -8.60 5.48 3.37
C THR A 87 -8.17 6.39 4.50
N ARG A 88 -8.14 7.72 4.28
CA ARG A 88 -7.80 8.71 5.32
C ARG A 88 -8.91 8.81 6.38
N GLU A 89 -10.14 8.52 6.01
CA GLU A 89 -11.34 8.80 6.81
C GLU A 89 -11.78 7.66 7.75
N ARG A 90 -11.11 6.50 7.76
CA ARG A 90 -11.47 5.41 8.67
C ARG A 90 -10.57 5.41 9.91
N PRO A 91 -10.98 6.05 11.02
CA PRO A 91 -10.30 5.86 12.28
C PRO A 91 -10.28 4.38 12.63
N LYS A 92 -9.16 3.90 13.18
CA LYS A 92 -9.11 2.55 13.75
C LYS A 92 -10.23 2.46 14.78
N LYS A 93 -11.10 1.46 14.64
CA LYS A 93 -12.07 1.16 15.70
C LYS A 93 -11.27 0.92 16.98
N PRO A 94 -11.67 1.50 18.12
CA PRO A 94 -10.97 1.25 19.38
C PRO A 94 -10.97 -0.25 19.64
N GLY A 95 -9.81 -0.82 19.96
CA GLY A 95 -9.65 -2.26 20.15
C GLY A 95 -10.53 -2.79 21.27
N ARG A 96 -10.66 -2.03 22.36
CA ARG A 96 -11.66 -2.25 23.39
C ARG A 96 -12.87 -1.36 23.10
N PRO A 97 -14.09 -1.91 23.06
CA PRO A 97 -15.29 -1.10 23.01
C PRO A 97 -15.26 -0.04 24.12
N PRO A 98 -15.63 1.21 23.83
CA PRO A 98 -15.66 2.26 24.83
C PRO A 98 -16.59 1.88 25.99
N ILE A 99 -16.14 2.07 27.23
CA ILE A 99 -17.03 2.04 28.41
C ILE A 99 -18.16 3.06 28.16
N SER A 100 -19.39 2.68 28.51
CA SER A 100 -20.57 3.51 28.27
C SER A 100 -20.41 4.91 28.87
N GLY A 101 -20.95 5.92 28.19
CA GLY A 101 -20.85 7.31 28.66
C GLY A 101 -21.41 7.50 30.07
N ARG A 102 -22.43 6.72 30.43
CA ARG A 102 -23.02 6.70 31.78
C ARG A 102 -22.01 6.30 32.86
N ILE A 103 -21.28 5.21 32.64
CA ILE A 103 -20.29 4.72 33.61
C ILE A 103 -19.15 5.74 33.76
N ARG A 104 -18.68 6.34 32.66
CA ARG A 104 -17.63 7.37 32.74
C ARG A 104 -18.07 8.60 33.55
N LYS A 105 -19.29 9.07 33.31
CA LYS A 105 -19.86 10.20 34.06
C LYS A 105 -20.00 9.87 35.55
N LEU A 106 -20.40 8.65 35.88
CA LEU A 106 -20.49 8.20 37.27
C LEU A 106 -19.12 8.17 37.95
N VAL A 107 -18.12 7.55 37.32
CA VAL A 107 -16.76 7.49 37.87
C VAL A 107 -16.16 8.89 38.02
N ALA A 108 -16.34 9.77 37.03
CA ALA A 108 -15.87 11.14 37.10
C ALA A 108 -16.54 11.91 38.25
N LYS A 109 -17.85 11.73 38.43
CA LYS A 109 -18.59 12.30 39.56
C LYS A 109 -18.06 11.78 40.89
N MET A 110 -17.86 10.47 41.03
CA MET A 110 -17.32 9.88 42.26
C MET A 110 -15.92 10.41 42.59
N ALA A 111 -15.07 10.63 41.59
CA ALA A 111 -13.73 11.20 41.78
C ALA A 111 -13.77 12.69 42.19
N ILE A 112 -14.70 13.47 41.64
CA ILE A 112 -14.91 14.87 42.04
C ILE A 112 -15.46 14.95 43.47
N ASP A 113 -16.46 14.13 43.77
CA ASP A 113 -17.16 14.11 45.05
C ASP A 113 -16.28 13.53 46.18
N ASN A 114 -15.24 12.76 45.85
CA ASN A 114 -14.32 12.15 46.82
C ASN A 114 -12.85 12.42 46.42
N PRO A 115 -12.34 13.65 46.63
CA PRO A 115 -11.02 14.07 46.16
C PRO A 115 -9.84 13.40 46.88
N THR A 116 -10.09 12.73 48.01
CA THR A 116 -9.07 12.05 48.83
C THR A 116 -9.09 10.54 48.67
N TRP A 117 -9.88 10.01 47.74
CA TRP A 117 -9.76 8.63 47.30
C TRP A 117 -8.39 8.42 46.61
#